data_AF-A0A818GAR2-F1
#
_entry.id   AF-A0A818GAR2-F1
#
_cell.length_a   1.000
_cell.length_b   1.000
_cell.length_c   1.000
_cell.angle_alpha   90.00
_cell.angle_beta   90.00
_cell.angle_gamma   90.00
#
_symmetry.space_group_name_H-M   'P 1'
#
loop_
_entity.id
_entity.type
_entity.pdbx_description
1 polymer ?
#
loop_
_entity_poly.entity_id
_entity_poly.type
_entity_poly.pdbx_seq_one_letter_code
_entity_poly.pdbx_strand_id
1 'polypeptide(L)'
;MADAGITTWDSKHFYNLWRPIVGIRQRASGNSADLNWLPLEAPENGASDSSTSEFSFYVSGHATFGLAIFEVLRRFYETDDIPFEFQSDEYNGKTMDSITRRARPARTRRYRSFTQAETENFLSRIYLGVHWRID
;
A
#
# COMPACT_ATOMS: atom_id res chain seq x y z
N MET A 1 -13.06 -9.51 5.09
CA MET A 1 -12.56 -8.15 4.80
C MET A 1 -13.03 -7.12 5.82
N ALA A 2 -14.30 -7.10 6.23
CA ALA A 2 -14.81 -6.14 7.23
C ALA A 2 -13.98 -6.14 8.54
N ASP A 3 -13.75 -7.30 9.14
CA ASP A 3 -13.01 -7.41 10.41
C ASP A 3 -11.56 -6.93 10.31
N ALA A 4 -10.88 -7.24 9.19
CA ALA A 4 -9.54 -6.74 8.91
C ALA A 4 -9.50 -5.20 8.86
N GLY A 5 -10.56 -4.57 8.34
CA GLY A 5 -10.71 -3.12 8.34
C GLY A 5 -10.91 -2.58 9.75
N ILE A 6 -11.82 -3.19 10.52
CA ILE A 6 -12.12 -2.78 11.91
C ILE A 6 -10.86 -2.83 12.76
N THR A 7 -10.14 -3.95 12.77
CA THR A 7 -8.92 -4.11 13.59
C THR A 7 -7.79 -3.21 13.14
N THR A 8 -7.66 -2.96 11.84
CA THR A 8 -6.65 -2.01 11.32
C THR A 8 -6.95 -0.59 11.76
N TRP A 9 -8.20 -0.14 11.64
CA TRP A 9 -8.57 1.22 12.05
C TRP A 9 -8.49 1.42 13.55
N ASP A 10 -8.91 0.42 14.33
CA ASP A 10 -8.75 0.41 15.78
C ASP A 10 -7.27 0.55 16.18
N SER A 11 -6.39 -0.28 15.61
CA SER A 11 -4.94 -0.20 15.84
C SER A 11 -4.36 1.15 15.43
N LYS A 12 -4.79 1.70 14.28
CA LYS A 12 -4.40 3.04 13.84
C LYS A 12 -4.78 4.08 14.88
N HIS A 13 -6.01 4.06 15.36
CA HIS A 13 -6.44 5.06 16.34
C HIS A 13 -5.71 4.88 17.68
N PHE A 14 -5.47 3.64 18.09
CA PHE A 14 -4.78 3.34 19.35
C PHE A 14 -3.31 3.80 19.36
N TYR A 15 -2.52 3.40 18.34
CA TYR A 15 -1.07 3.68 18.34
C TYR A 15 -0.73 5.08 17.82
N ASN A 16 -1.58 5.65 16.96
CA ASN A 16 -1.47 7.01 16.43
C ASN A 16 -0.04 7.43 16.00
N LEU A 17 0.64 6.58 15.23
CA LEU A 17 2.01 6.81 14.82
C LEU A 17 2.11 7.66 13.53
N TRP A 18 3.18 8.45 13.41
CA TRP A 18 3.45 9.40 12.30
C TRP A 18 3.88 8.79 10.95
N ARG A 19 3.28 9.24 9.84
CA ARG A 19 3.63 8.78 8.48
C ARG A 19 5.11 9.00 8.13
N PRO A 20 5.68 8.26 7.15
CA PRO A 20 7.09 8.44 6.72
C PRO A 20 7.49 9.88 6.39
N ILE A 21 6.60 10.65 5.75
CA ILE A 21 6.87 12.07 5.43
C ILE A 21 7.19 12.90 6.67
N VAL A 22 6.44 12.70 7.76
CA VAL A 22 6.66 13.41 9.02
C VAL A 22 7.96 12.92 9.64
N GLY A 23 8.15 11.60 9.76
CA GLY A 23 9.32 11.04 10.42
C GLY A 23 10.65 11.35 9.73
N ILE A 24 10.69 11.34 8.38
CA ILE A 24 11.91 11.63 7.60
C ILE A 24 12.25 13.13 7.69
N ARG A 25 11.25 14.02 7.59
CA ARG A 25 11.47 15.48 7.72
C ARG A 25 11.84 15.90 9.14
N GLN A 26 11.34 15.20 10.16
CA GLN A 26 11.54 15.56 11.57
C GLN A 26 12.65 14.79 12.29
N ARG A 27 13.45 13.99 11.56
CA ARG A 27 14.58 13.24 12.14
C ARG A 27 14.19 12.14 13.14
N ALA A 28 13.05 11.49 12.93
CA ALA A 28 12.49 10.45 13.81
C ALA A 28 13.46 9.31 14.19
N SER A 29 14.40 8.98 13.30
CA SER A 29 15.16 7.72 13.35
C SER A 29 16.67 7.90 13.54
N GLY A 30 17.13 9.03 14.10
CA GLY A 30 18.56 9.29 14.35
C GLY A 30 19.41 9.65 13.11
N ASN A 31 18.91 9.34 11.90
CA ASN A 31 19.46 9.78 10.62
C ASN A 31 19.37 11.30 10.43
N SER A 32 20.03 11.88 9.42
CA SER A 32 19.83 13.30 9.07
C SER A 32 18.42 13.53 8.54
N ALA A 33 17.78 14.63 8.97
CA ALA A 33 16.50 15.04 8.42
C ALA A 33 16.66 15.44 6.95
N ASP A 34 15.68 15.07 6.13
CA ASP A 34 15.51 15.63 4.78
C ASP A 34 14.19 16.40 4.73
N LEU A 35 14.29 17.72 4.89
CA LEU A 35 13.14 18.62 4.94
C LEU A 35 12.37 18.67 3.61
N ASN A 36 13.03 18.31 2.50
CA ASN A 36 12.45 18.38 1.16
C ASN A 36 11.98 17.02 0.66
N TRP A 37 12.15 15.95 1.46
CA TRP A 37 11.70 14.62 1.09
C TRP A 37 10.19 14.61 0.83
N LEU A 38 9.79 13.96 -0.26
CA LEU A 38 8.40 13.74 -0.65
C LEU A 38 8.21 12.26 -0.97
N PRO A 39 7.11 11.63 -0.49
CA PRO A 39 6.75 10.30 -0.93
C PRO A 39 6.36 10.31 -2.41
N LEU A 40 6.38 9.14 -3.05
CA LEU A 40 5.79 8.99 -4.38
C LEU A 40 4.25 9.13 -4.34
N GLU A 41 3.67 8.94 -3.15
CA GLU A 41 2.24 9.05 -2.83
C GLU A 41 1.35 8.02 -3.50
N ALA A 42 0.10 7.94 -3.06
CA ALA A 42 -0.90 7.15 -3.76
C ALA A 42 -1.19 7.84 -5.10
N PRO A 43 -1.19 7.11 -6.23
CA PRO A 43 -1.51 7.70 -7.52
C PRO A 43 -2.88 8.41 -7.47
N GLU A 44 -2.89 9.72 -7.68
CA GLU A 44 -4.14 10.48 -7.78
C GLU A 44 -4.84 10.12 -9.09
N ASN A 45 -5.90 9.32 -9.02
CA ASN A 45 -6.68 8.95 -10.20
C ASN A 45 -7.82 9.96 -10.47
N GLY A 46 -7.54 11.26 -10.32
CA GLY A 46 -8.49 12.34 -10.63
C GLY A 46 -9.32 12.87 -9.45
N ALA A 47 -9.06 12.44 -8.21
CA ALA A 47 -9.60 13.07 -7.00
C ALA A 47 -8.52 13.95 -6.37
N SER A 48 -8.81 15.25 -6.20
CA SER A 48 -7.88 16.31 -5.77
C SER A 48 -7.55 16.33 -4.27
N ASP A 49 -7.69 15.21 -3.59
CA ASP A 49 -7.46 15.14 -2.15
C ASP A 49 -6.13 14.44 -1.87
N SER A 50 -5.03 15.10 -2.28
CA SER A 50 -3.66 14.87 -1.78
C SER A 50 -3.51 15.23 -0.29
N SER A 51 -4.61 15.29 0.48
CA SER A 51 -4.52 15.29 1.93
C SER A 51 -4.15 13.87 2.38
N THR A 52 -2.86 13.54 2.27
CA THR A 52 -2.27 12.49 3.08
C THR A 52 -2.59 12.86 4.53
N SER A 53 -3.66 12.26 5.07
CA SER A 53 -4.00 12.41 6.48
C SER A 53 -2.73 12.23 7.28
N GLU A 54 -2.32 13.29 7.98
CA GLU A 54 -1.06 13.36 8.73
C GLU A 54 -1.01 12.29 9.85
N PHE A 55 -2.13 11.61 10.11
CA PHE A 55 -2.31 10.75 11.26
C PHE A 55 -2.55 9.28 10.92
N SER A 56 -1.81 8.46 11.67
CA SER A 56 -1.81 7.02 11.84
C SER A 56 -1.57 6.07 10.66
N PHE A 57 -0.33 5.57 10.60
CA PHE A 57 0.09 4.54 9.64
C PHE A 57 -0.03 3.10 10.16
N TYR A 58 0.07 2.84 11.47
CA TYR A 58 0.25 1.48 12.00
C TYR A 58 -1.08 0.85 12.42
N VAL A 59 -1.50 -0.30 11.91
CA VAL A 59 -0.88 -1.12 10.85
C VAL A 59 -1.30 -0.66 9.44
N SER A 60 -0.59 -1.13 8.41
CA SER A 60 -0.93 -0.85 7.01
C SER A 60 -2.25 -1.50 6.61
N GLY A 61 -3.25 -0.68 6.22
CA GLY A 61 -4.54 -1.20 5.76
C GLY A 61 -4.40 -2.12 4.55
N HIS A 62 -3.56 -1.76 3.57
CA HIS A 62 -3.29 -2.62 2.43
C HIS A 62 -2.66 -3.96 2.85
N ALA A 63 -1.72 -3.93 3.80
CA ALA A 63 -1.09 -5.15 4.30
C ALA A 63 -2.12 -6.05 5.00
N THR A 64 -2.92 -5.51 5.93
CA THR A 64 -3.94 -6.29 6.64
C THR A 64 -5.01 -6.84 5.69
N PHE A 65 -5.48 -6.05 4.73
CA PHE A 65 -6.46 -6.50 3.73
C PHE A 65 -5.88 -7.58 2.82
N GLY A 66 -4.66 -7.40 2.32
CA GLY A 66 -3.95 -8.39 1.50
C GLY A 66 -3.75 -9.70 2.24
N LEU A 67 -3.23 -9.64 3.46
CA LEU A 67 -3.05 -10.82 4.30
C LEU A 67 -4.38 -11.52 4.55
N ALA A 68 -5.43 -10.79 4.93
CA ALA A 68 -6.73 -11.37 5.21
C ALA A 68 -7.33 -12.09 3.99
N ILE A 69 -7.27 -11.50 2.79
CA ILE A 69 -7.82 -12.15 1.60
C ILE A 69 -6.98 -13.36 1.17
N PHE A 70 -5.65 -13.24 1.13
CA PHE A 70 -4.78 -14.32 0.68
C PHE A 70 -4.75 -15.48 1.68
N GLU A 71 -4.85 -15.21 2.98
CA GLU A 71 -5.00 -16.25 3.99
C GLU A 71 -6.34 -16.99 3.87
N VAL A 72 -7.44 -16.28 3.61
CA VAL A 72 -8.74 -16.91 3.33
C VAL A 72 -8.66 -17.79 2.07
N LEU A 73 -8.00 -17.32 1.02
CA LEU A 73 -7.82 -18.10 -0.22
C LEU A 73 -6.95 -19.34 0.01
N ARG A 74 -5.82 -19.22 0.74
CA ARG A 74 -4.98 -20.36 1.13
C ARG A 74 -5.76 -21.43 1.88
N ARG A 75 -6.60 -21.01 2.84
CA ARG A 75 -7.43 -21.94 3.62
C ARG A 75 -8.54 -22.58 2.79
N PHE A 76 -9.16 -21.81 1.90
CA PHE A 76 -10.26 -22.31 1.08
C PHE A 76 -9.78 -23.33 0.04
N TYR A 77 -8.66 -23.06 -0.62
CA TYR A 77 -8.09 -23.96 -1.63
C TYR A 77 -7.14 -25.01 -1.05
N GLU A 78 -6.83 -24.93 0.24
CA GLU A 78 -5.87 -25.79 0.95
C GLU A 78 -4.46 -25.79 0.32
N THR A 79 -4.10 -24.70 -0.37
CA THR A 79 -2.79 -24.52 -1.01
C THR A 79 -2.45 -23.04 -1.21
N ASP A 80 -1.16 -22.71 -1.22
CA ASP A 80 -0.64 -21.39 -1.61
C ASP A 80 -0.28 -21.31 -3.11
N ASP A 81 0.02 -22.46 -3.73
CA ASP A 81 0.65 -22.56 -5.05
C ASP A 81 -0.37 -22.49 -6.20
N ILE A 82 -1.18 -21.44 -6.21
CA ILE A 82 -2.14 -21.16 -7.29
C ILE A 82 -1.59 -20.03 -8.17
N PRO A 83 -1.16 -20.33 -9.42
CA PRO A 83 -0.73 -19.30 -10.34
C PRO A 83 -1.94 -18.53 -10.90
N PHE A 84 -1.81 -17.22 -11.01
CA PHE A 84 -2.85 -16.38 -11.59
C PHE A 84 -2.27 -15.13 -12.27
N GLU A 85 -3.08 -14.53 -13.14
CA GLU A 85 -2.77 -13.26 -13.78
C GLU A 85 -3.66 -12.16 -13.23
N PHE A 86 -3.10 -10.96 -13.09
CA PHE A 86 -3.82 -9.80 -12.61
C PHE A 86 -3.36 -8.54 -13.34
N GLN A 87 -4.32 -7.76 -13.82
CA GLN A 87 -4.08 -6.40 -14.30
C GLN A 87 -4.78 -5.44 -13.36
N SER A 88 -3.99 -4.56 -12.74
CA SER A 88 -4.53 -3.49 -11.91
C SER A 88 -5.15 -2.41 -12.78
N ASP A 89 -6.25 -1.82 -12.32
CA ASP A 89 -6.80 -0.62 -12.94
C ASP A 89 -5.82 0.56 -12.92
N GLU A 90 -4.86 0.59 -12.00
CA GLU A 90 -3.78 1.58 -12.01
C GLU A 90 -2.90 1.50 -13.27
N TYR A 91 -2.83 0.32 -13.91
CA TYR A 91 -2.01 0.04 -15.09
C TYR A 91 -2.83 -0.72 -16.14
N ASN A 92 -3.99 -0.19 -16.51
CA ASN A 92 -4.91 -0.79 -17.49
C ASN A 92 -4.86 -0.13 -18.89
N GLY A 93 -3.94 0.81 -19.14
CA GLY A 93 -3.88 1.53 -20.41
C GLY A 93 -4.87 2.70 -20.53
N LYS A 94 -5.71 2.92 -19.50
CA LYS A 94 -6.77 3.95 -19.49
C LYS A 94 -6.59 4.96 -18.36
N THR A 95 -6.20 4.49 -17.16
CA THR A 95 -6.00 5.35 -16.00
C THR A 95 -4.90 6.36 -16.27
N MET A 96 -5.20 7.63 -16.05
CA MET A 96 -4.30 8.74 -16.33
C MET A 96 -3.35 8.97 -15.18
N ASP A 97 -2.08 9.16 -15.50
CA ASP A 97 -1.07 9.61 -14.56
C ASP A 97 -1.34 11.07 -14.16
N SER A 98 -1.41 11.34 -12.86
CA SER A 98 -1.76 12.67 -12.33
C SER A 98 -0.75 13.75 -12.72
N ILE A 99 0.54 13.39 -12.81
CA ILE A 99 1.64 14.31 -13.09
C ILE A 99 1.76 14.54 -14.59
N THR A 100 1.94 13.46 -15.35
CA THR A 100 2.24 13.55 -16.80
C THR A 100 0.99 13.72 -17.66
N ARG A 101 -0.22 13.51 -17.08
CA ARG A 101 -1.50 13.51 -17.79
C ARG A 101 -1.50 12.58 -19.01
N ARG A 102 -0.79 11.45 -18.91
CA ARG A 102 -0.77 10.39 -19.93
C ARG A 102 -1.38 9.12 -19.36
N ALA A 103 -2.01 8.31 -20.22
CA ALA A 103 -2.50 7.01 -19.81
C ALA A 103 -1.31 6.12 -19.36
N ARG A 104 -1.42 5.54 -18.17
CA ARG A 104 -0.43 4.58 -17.67
C ARG A 104 -0.50 3.31 -18.54
N PRO A 105 0.66 2.73 -18.92
CA PRO A 105 0.67 1.59 -19.83
C PRO A 105 -0.06 0.39 -19.21
N ALA A 106 -0.74 -0.39 -20.06
CA ALA A 106 -1.36 -1.64 -19.64
C ALA A 106 -0.28 -2.65 -19.20
N ARG A 107 -0.37 -3.15 -17.96
CA ARG A 107 0.57 -4.14 -17.41
C ARG A 107 -0.19 -5.26 -16.72
N THR A 108 -0.02 -6.48 -17.25
CA THR A 108 -0.50 -7.70 -16.59
C THR A 108 0.65 -8.32 -15.82
N ARG A 109 0.41 -8.62 -14.53
CA ARG A 109 1.32 -9.37 -13.67
C ARG A 109 0.91 -10.83 -13.61
N ARG A 110 1.90 -11.72 -13.58
CA ARG A 110 1.71 -13.16 -13.35
C ARG A 110 2.30 -13.49 -11.99
N TYR A 111 1.50 -14.11 -11.13
CA TYR A 111 1.91 -14.59 -9.82
C TYR A 111 1.97 -16.11 -9.83
N ARG A 112 2.91 -16.67 -9.07
CA ARG A 112 3.10 -18.12 -8.92
C ARG A 112 2.33 -18.69 -7.74
N SER A 113 2.07 -17.87 -6.73
CA SER A 113 1.37 -18.23 -5.50
C SER A 113 0.66 -17.03 -4.88
N PHE A 114 -0.23 -17.29 -3.91
CA PHE A 114 -0.87 -16.20 -3.15
C PHE A 114 0.14 -15.45 -2.29
N THR A 115 1.11 -16.13 -1.67
CA THR A 115 2.21 -15.48 -0.91
C THR A 115 2.98 -14.47 -1.76
N GLN A 116 3.23 -14.75 -3.04
CA GLN A 116 3.92 -13.79 -3.91
C GLN A 116 3.11 -12.50 -4.07
N ALA A 117 1.81 -12.63 -4.35
CA ALA A 117 0.93 -11.49 -4.53
C ALA A 117 0.71 -10.71 -3.22
N GLU A 118 0.58 -11.42 -2.09
CA GLU A 118 0.50 -10.84 -0.75
C GLU A 118 1.74 -9.99 -0.43
N THR A 119 2.93 -10.55 -0.70
CA THR A 119 4.21 -9.88 -0.44
C THR A 119 4.36 -8.63 -1.31
N GLU A 120 4.02 -8.70 -2.60
CA GLU A 120 4.04 -7.52 -3.48
C GLU A 120 3.01 -6.45 -3.04
N ASN A 121 1.83 -6.87 -2.58
CA ASN A 121 0.82 -5.95 -2.02
C ASN A 121 1.32 -5.24 -0.76
N PHE A 122 1.99 -5.93 0.16
CA PHE A 122 2.65 -5.32 1.33
C PHE A 122 3.75 -4.34 0.90
N LEU A 123 4.69 -4.78 0.07
CA LEU A 123 5.83 -3.97 -0.38
C LEU A 123 5.42 -2.73 -1.17
N SER A 124 4.27 -2.78 -1.86
CA SER A 124 3.75 -1.64 -2.62
C SER A 124 3.70 -0.36 -1.79
N ARG A 125 3.36 -0.46 -0.49
CA ARG A 125 3.20 0.72 0.36
C ARG A 125 4.52 1.34 0.79
N ILE A 126 5.57 0.51 0.87
CA ILE A 126 6.94 0.96 1.11
C ILE A 126 7.47 1.68 -0.15
N TYR A 127 7.24 1.12 -1.34
CA TYR A 127 7.67 1.77 -2.60
C TYR A 127 6.95 3.08 -2.87
N LEU A 128 5.70 3.23 -2.43
CA LEU A 128 4.99 4.51 -2.48
C LEU A 128 5.45 5.51 -1.40
N GLY A 129 6.27 5.07 -0.43
CA GLY A 129 6.76 5.91 0.67
C GLY A 129 5.68 6.29 1.70
N VAL A 130 4.55 5.58 1.75
CA VAL A 130 3.42 5.95 2.62
C VAL A 130 3.33 5.13 3.92
N HIS A 131 4.13 4.09 4.05
CA HIS A 131 4.20 3.17 5.20
C HIS A 131 5.66 2.80 5.51
N TRP A 132 5.95 2.55 6.79
CA TRP A 132 7.22 1.97 7.21
C TRP A 132 7.23 0.45 7.03
N ARG A 133 8.42 -0.15 7.12
CA ARG A 133 8.59 -1.61 7.01
C ARG A 133 7.92 -2.40 8.14
N ILE A 134 7.61 -1.75 9.26
CA ILE A 134 6.99 -2.38 10.41
C ILE A 134 5.46 -2.38 10.35
N ASP A 135 4.87 -1.73 9.33
CA ASP A 135 3.43 -1.47 9.21
C ASP A 135 2.64 -2.61 8.57
#